data_AF-A0A940NV96-F1
#
_entry.id   AF-A0A940NV96-F1
#
_cell.length_a   1.000
_cell.length_b   1.000
_cell.length_c   1.000
_cell.angle_alpha   90.00
_cell.angle_beta   90.00
_cell.angle_gamma   90.00
#
_symmetry.space_group_name_H-M   'P 1'
#
loop_
_entity.id
_entity.type
_entity.pdbx_description
1 polymer ?
#
loop_
_entity_poly.entity_id
_entity_poly.type
_entity_poly.pdbx_seq_one_letter_code
_entity_poly.pdbx_strand_id
1 'polypeptide(L)'
;MNTPPPKQHSNVVPIILTVILSMIVLILAGTAILLGLVRHALRKQYGDPSRKADASSVTETMTEPQTDETRFILESVEEPTAAVPETEMPTAEAPVQTENVPDDEEEAWVQYYQQMLDQFCASSSDPENVRFDLLDLDDDGIPELFLSEGEYHLAHVLMYSYFDDFGRQIEGIYGSYGEVLYDVNNGLLIDTDMSQGYYYRVDYQYYHGELTAVFSCSDNEGAVENEFERQYMLNGESVSADVYYAEMDRRSLDDAIALGREFSPYGEE
;
A
#
# COMPACT_ATOMS: atom_id res chain seq x y z
N MET A 1 -74.84 -25.70 16.78
CA MET A 1 -74.36 -24.59 15.92
C MET A 1 -72.90 -24.36 16.28
N ASN A 2 -71.98 -24.85 15.45
CA ASN A 2 -70.53 -24.70 15.66
C ASN A 2 -70.04 -23.52 14.81
N THR A 3 -69.56 -22.47 15.45
CA THR A 3 -68.81 -21.40 14.79
C THR A 3 -67.36 -21.85 14.59
N PRO A 4 -66.75 -21.65 13.40
CA PRO A 4 -65.35 -21.96 13.20
C PRO A 4 -64.46 -20.95 13.94
N PRO A 5 -63.26 -21.36 14.40
CA PRO A 5 -62.33 -20.47 15.07
C PRO A 5 -61.73 -19.44 14.10
N PRO A 6 -61.34 -18.25 14.58
CA PRO A 6 -60.78 -17.20 13.73
C PRO A 6 -59.42 -17.64 13.17
N LYS A 7 -59.20 -17.38 11.87
CA LYS A 7 -57.92 -17.61 11.19
C LYS A 7 -56.88 -16.63 11.74
N GLN A 8 -55.87 -17.16 12.43
CA GLN A 8 -54.67 -16.42 12.81
C GLN A 8 -53.82 -16.19 11.56
N HIS A 9 -53.90 -14.99 10.98
CA HIS A 9 -52.99 -14.58 9.90
C HIS A 9 -51.59 -14.38 10.50
N SER A 10 -50.64 -15.24 10.08
CA SER A 10 -49.22 -15.15 10.43
C SER A 10 -48.60 -13.92 9.77
N ASN A 11 -48.44 -12.84 10.54
CA ASN A 11 -47.73 -11.62 10.14
C ASN A 11 -46.19 -11.74 10.28
N VAL A 12 -45.63 -12.94 10.46
CA VAL A 12 -44.22 -13.13 10.81
C VAL A 12 -43.29 -12.89 9.61
N VAL A 13 -43.70 -13.26 8.40
CA VAL A 13 -42.91 -13.13 7.16
C VAL A 13 -42.61 -11.67 6.77
N PRO A 14 -43.58 -10.72 6.75
CA PRO A 14 -43.28 -9.33 6.39
C PRO A 14 -42.40 -8.61 7.43
N ILE A 15 -42.46 -9.02 8.70
CA ILE A 15 -41.64 -8.44 9.77
C ILE A 15 -40.16 -8.81 9.59
N ILE A 16 -39.86 -10.08 9.31
CA ILE A 16 -38.48 -10.55 9.09
C ILE A 16 -37.85 -9.84 7.88
N LEU A 17 -38.60 -9.68 6.78
CA LEU A 17 -38.10 -8.99 5.58
C LEU A 17 -37.79 -7.51 5.85
N THR A 18 -38.61 -6.86 6.68
CA THR A 18 -38.41 -5.44 7.04
C THR A 18 -37.18 -5.26 7.93
N VAL A 19 -36.91 -6.20 8.84
CA VAL A 19 -35.71 -6.18 9.69
C VAL A 19 -34.44 -6.38 8.86
N ILE A 20 -34.43 -7.34 7.91
CA ILE A 20 -33.28 -7.57 7.03
C ILE A 20 -33.00 -6.34 6.17
N LEU A 21 -34.04 -5.73 5.56
CA LEU A 21 -33.88 -4.53 4.75
C LEU A 21 -33.31 -3.36 5.59
N SER A 22 -33.80 -3.21 6.83
CA SER A 22 -33.30 -2.19 7.76
C SER A 22 -31.83 -2.40 8.13
N MET A 23 -31.37 -3.65 8.29
CA MET A 23 -29.96 -3.93 8.57
C MET A 23 -29.06 -3.63 7.37
N ILE A 24 -29.49 -3.96 6.15
CA ILE A 24 -28.74 -3.63 4.92
C ILE A 24 -28.57 -2.11 4.78
N VAL A 25 -29.63 -1.34 5.03
CA VAL A 25 -29.56 0.13 4.98
C VAL A 25 -28.59 0.67 6.03
N LEU A 26 -28.55 0.09 7.23
CA LEU A 26 -27.61 0.48 8.28
C LEU A 26 -26.16 0.15 7.92
N ILE A 27 -25.90 -1.01 7.30
CA ILE A 27 -24.57 -1.40 6.82
C ILE A 27 -24.09 -0.43 5.74
N LEU A 28 -24.93 -0.14 4.74
CA LEU A 28 -24.60 0.80 3.67
C LEU A 28 -24.39 2.24 4.16
N ALA A 29 -25.16 2.68 5.17
CA ALA A 29 -24.94 3.97 5.80
C ALA A 29 -23.62 4.01 6.59
N GLY A 30 -23.28 2.92 7.29
CA GLY A 30 -22.03 2.77 8.03
C GLY A 30 -20.80 2.83 7.12
N THR A 31 -20.81 2.12 6.00
CA THR A 31 -19.70 2.13 5.03
C THR A 31 -19.51 3.51 4.39
N ALA A 32 -20.61 4.21 4.04
CA ALA A 32 -20.52 5.57 3.52
C ALA A 32 -19.95 6.58 4.52
N ILE A 33 -20.27 6.44 5.82
CA ILE A 33 -19.68 7.25 6.89
C ILE A 33 -18.20 6.94 7.04
N LEU A 34 -17.81 5.66 7.03
CA LEU A 34 -16.41 5.24 7.12
C LEU A 34 -15.58 5.77 5.94
N LEU A 35 -16.06 5.60 4.70
CA LEU A 35 -15.47 6.18 3.49
C LEU A 35 -15.35 7.71 3.58
N GLY A 36 -16.36 8.38 4.14
CA GLY A 36 -16.34 9.82 4.39
C GLY A 36 -15.26 10.24 5.40
N LEU A 37 -15.09 9.47 6.48
CA LEU A 37 -14.06 9.70 7.50
C LEU A 37 -12.65 9.43 6.96
N VAL A 38 -12.47 8.35 6.19
CA VAL A 38 -11.21 8.04 5.50
C VAL A 38 -10.87 9.18 4.52
N ARG A 39 -11.80 9.60 3.66
CA ARG A 39 -11.60 10.76 2.77
C ARG A 39 -11.27 12.05 3.53
N HIS A 40 -11.90 12.28 4.69
CA HIS A 40 -11.61 13.44 5.51
C HIS A 40 -10.21 13.37 6.16
N ALA A 41 -9.80 12.21 6.63
CA ALA A 41 -8.47 11.97 7.18
C ALA A 41 -7.39 12.14 6.10
N LEU A 42 -7.60 11.54 4.92
CA LEU A 42 -6.73 11.71 3.76
C LEU A 42 -6.59 13.18 3.34
N ARG A 43 -7.70 13.95 3.30
CA ARG A 43 -7.65 15.40 3.03
C ARG A 43 -6.86 16.19 4.08
N LYS A 44 -6.84 15.74 5.33
CA LYS A 44 -6.11 16.41 6.41
C LYS A 44 -4.60 16.09 6.35
N GLN A 45 -4.24 14.88 5.94
CA GLN A 45 -2.85 14.43 5.83
C GLN A 45 -2.19 14.90 4.52
N TYR A 46 -2.91 14.81 3.40
CA TYR A 46 -2.37 15.04 2.05
C TYR A 46 -2.88 16.32 1.36
N GLY A 47 -3.79 17.08 2.00
CA GLY A 47 -4.36 18.31 1.44
C GLY A 47 -5.56 18.08 0.51
N ASP A 48 -6.32 19.16 0.23
CA ASP A 48 -7.48 19.12 -0.67
C ASP A 48 -7.01 19.27 -2.13
N PRO A 49 -7.18 18.24 -2.99
CA PRO A 49 -6.72 18.28 -4.38
C PRO A 49 -7.45 19.35 -5.22
N SER A 50 -8.61 19.85 -4.78
CA SER A 50 -9.39 20.86 -5.52
C SER A 50 -8.93 22.31 -5.31
N ARG A 51 -8.03 22.59 -4.36
CA ARG A 51 -7.85 23.97 -3.83
C ARG A 51 -6.64 24.75 -4.36
N LYS A 52 -5.99 24.30 -5.44
CA LYS A 52 -4.88 25.05 -6.07
C LYS A 52 -5.17 25.60 -7.48
N ALA A 53 -6.44 25.80 -7.84
CA ALA A 53 -6.81 26.41 -9.13
C ALA A 53 -7.10 27.93 -9.07
N ASP A 54 -7.20 28.57 -7.90
CA ASP A 54 -7.54 30.00 -7.83
C ASP A 54 -6.67 30.77 -6.81
N ALA A 55 -5.56 31.31 -7.30
CA ALA A 55 -4.90 32.49 -6.72
C ALA A 55 -3.92 33.12 -7.74
N SER A 56 -4.44 33.62 -8.87
CA SER A 56 -3.72 34.64 -9.66
C SER A 56 -4.43 35.98 -9.49
N SER A 57 -3.97 36.77 -8.53
CA SER A 57 -4.23 38.22 -8.47
C SER A 57 -3.44 38.84 -7.30
N VAL A 58 -2.52 39.73 -7.66
CA VAL A 58 -2.02 40.94 -6.96
C VAL A 58 -0.48 40.99 -6.83
N THR A 59 0.10 41.70 -7.82
CA THR A 59 1.29 42.58 -7.80
C THR A 59 2.35 42.41 -6.70
N GLU A 60 3.54 41.95 -7.11
CA GLU A 60 4.80 42.19 -6.39
C GLU A 60 5.53 43.41 -6.96
N THR A 61 5.84 44.36 -6.07
CA THR A 61 6.84 45.43 -6.29
C THR A 61 8.12 44.99 -5.58
N MET A 62 9.23 44.97 -6.30
CA MET A 62 10.58 44.68 -5.80
C MET A 62 10.97 45.60 -4.64
N THR A 63 11.67 45.08 -3.62
CA THR A 63 12.91 45.67 -3.05
C THR A 63 13.65 44.62 -2.22
N GLU A 64 14.98 44.57 -2.41
CA GLU A 64 16.02 43.72 -1.82
C GLU A 64 16.12 43.67 -0.27
N PRO A 65 16.91 42.71 0.27
CA PRO A 65 17.05 42.45 1.69
C PRO A 65 18.28 43.13 2.32
N GLN A 66 18.23 43.44 3.62
CA GLN A 66 19.42 43.52 4.49
C GLN A 66 19.10 43.25 5.97
N THR A 67 19.91 42.33 6.54
CA THR A 67 20.57 42.31 7.87
C THR A 67 19.79 42.61 9.15
N ASP A 68 19.89 41.73 10.15
CA ASP A 68 20.73 42.01 11.33
C ASP A 68 21.02 40.76 12.19
N GLU A 69 22.21 40.79 12.78
CA GLU A 69 22.87 39.82 13.64
C GLU A 69 22.22 39.78 15.04
N THR A 70 22.44 38.70 15.82
CA THR A 70 22.99 38.82 17.19
C THR A 70 23.49 37.46 17.72
N ARG A 71 24.70 37.57 18.26
CA ARG A 71 25.68 36.63 18.82
C ARG A 71 25.51 36.43 20.35
N PHE A 72 25.77 35.23 20.87
CA PHE A 72 26.21 34.96 22.27
C PHE A 72 26.95 33.61 22.29
N ILE A 73 28.28 33.58 22.14
CA ILE A 73 29.38 33.50 23.14
C ILE A 73 29.34 32.29 24.10
N LEU A 74 30.43 31.52 24.00
CA LEU A 74 30.93 30.38 24.77
C LEU A 74 31.21 30.70 26.24
N GLU A 75 30.98 29.73 27.13
CA GLU A 75 31.68 29.65 28.41
C GLU A 75 32.20 28.23 28.67
N SER A 76 33.50 28.18 28.91
CA SER A 76 34.36 27.03 29.17
C SER A 76 34.69 27.03 30.65
N VAL A 77 34.54 25.89 31.34
CA VAL A 77 35.12 25.69 32.67
C VAL A 77 35.79 24.31 32.74
N GLU A 78 37.03 24.34 33.20
CA GLU A 78 38.07 23.32 33.18
C GLU A 78 37.85 22.15 34.16
N GLU A 79 38.51 21.03 33.85
CA GLU A 79 38.73 19.86 34.71
C GLU A 79 39.52 20.17 36.00
N PRO A 80 39.52 19.23 36.97
CA PRO A 80 40.81 18.71 37.39
C PRO A 80 40.89 17.17 37.44
N THR A 81 41.97 16.68 36.84
CA THR A 81 42.59 15.36 37.01
C THR A 81 42.95 15.09 38.48
N ALA A 82 42.65 13.87 38.99
CA ALA A 82 43.54 13.09 39.86
C ALA A 82 43.08 11.63 40.08
N ALA A 83 43.92 10.71 39.62
CA ALA A 83 44.34 9.44 40.24
C ALA A 83 43.34 8.26 40.43
N VAL A 84 43.61 7.22 39.63
CA VAL A 84 43.23 5.80 39.77
C VAL A 84 43.89 5.19 41.04
N PRO A 85 43.29 4.16 41.65
CA PRO A 85 43.94 2.85 41.53
C PRO A 85 42.96 1.73 41.14
N GLU A 86 43.43 0.91 40.19
CA GLU A 86 42.92 -0.41 39.84
C GLU A 86 42.80 -1.29 41.09
N THR A 87 41.72 -2.07 41.13
CA THR A 87 41.73 -3.35 41.83
C THR A 87 40.97 -4.34 40.95
N GLU A 88 41.70 -5.00 40.07
CA GLU A 88 41.22 -6.17 39.35
C GLU A 88 41.03 -7.34 40.33
N MET A 89 39.87 -7.98 40.27
CA MET A 89 39.77 -9.43 40.49
C MET A 89 38.80 -10.02 39.44
N PRO A 90 39.12 -11.21 38.89
CA PRO A 90 38.37 -11.80 37.80
C PRO A 90 37.11 -12.47 38.34
N THR A 91 35.93 -12.04 37.88
CA THR A 91 34.71 -12.84 38.01
C THR A 91 34.45 -13.47 36.66
N ALA A 92 34.64 -14.78 36.58
CA ALA A 92 34.32 -15.57 35.40
C ALA A 92 32.82 -15.46 35.09
N GLU A 93 32.48 -14.77 34.01
CA GLU A 93 31.15 -14.89 33.41
C GLU A 93 31.05 -16.30 32.80
N ALA A 94 30.19 -17.11 33.39
CA ALA A 94 29.75 -18.37 32.80
C ALA A 94 29.09 -18.07 31.45
N PRO A 95 29.28 -18.92 30.42
CA PRO A 95 28.63 -18.70 29.14
C PRO A 95 27.12 -18.77 29.35
N VAL A 96 26.43 -17.67 29.05
CA VAL A 96 24.97 -17.67 28.90
C VAL A 96 24.67 -18.61 27.73
N GLN A 97 24.25 -19.82 28.07
CA GLN A 97 23.59 -20.69 27.12
C GLN A 97 22.25 -20.03 26.81
N THR A 98 22.14 -19.42 25.64
CA THR A 98 20.85 -19.17 25.01
C THR A 98 20.20 -20.54 24.82
N GLU A 99 19.25 -20.88 25.67
CA GLU A 99 18.33 -21.99 25.42
C GLU A 99 17.66 -21.73 24.06
N ASN A 100 17.99 -22.56 23.07
CA ASN A 100 17.16 -22.75 21.90
C ASN A 100 15.82 -23.30 22.38
N VAL A 101 14.85 -22.43 22.58
CA VAL A 101 13.44 -22.84 22.61
C VAL A 101 13.07 -23.16 21.15
N PRO A 102 12.64 -24.38 20.83
CA PRO A 102 12.08 -24.69 19.52
C PRO A 102 10.74 -23.95 19.39
N ASP A 103 10.66 -22.97 18.51
CA ASP A 103 9.40 -22.38 18.03
C ASP A 103 8.75 -23.39 17.06
N ASP A 104 8.01 -24.35 17.61
CA ASP A 104 7.32 -25.39 16.82
C ASP A 104 5.84 -25.06 16.54
N GLU A 105 5.43 -23.79 16.63
CA GLU A 105 4.16 -23.31 16.06
C GLU A 105 4.47 -22.39 14.88
N GLU A 106 4.61 -22.98 13.70
CA GLU A 106 4.71 -22.23 12.44
C GLU A 106 3.49 -21.31 12.32
N GLU A 107 3.73 -20.00 12.24
CA GLU A 107 2.68 -18.97 12.28
C GLU A 107 1.61 -19.25 11.22
N ALA A 108 0.33 -19.04 11.54
CA ALA A 108 -0.77 -19.47 10.68
C ALA A 108 -0.74 -18.87 9.27
N TRP A 109 -0.21 -17.65 9.13
CA TRP A 109 0.01 -17.00 7.83
C TRP A 109 1.09 -17.71 7.00
N VAL A 110 2.16 -18.21 7.62
CA VAL A 110 3.22 -18.98 6.96
C VAL A 110 2.62 -20.23 6.32
N GLN A 111 1.80 -20.97 7.08
CA GLN A 111 1.13 -22.17 6.58
C GLN A 111 0.17 -21.85 5.42
N TYR A 112 -0.54 -20.72 5.51
CA TYR A 112 -1.42 -20.27 4.43
C TYR A 112 -0.64 -19.94 3.15
N TYR A 113 0.45 -19.19 3.25
CA TYR A 113 1.27 -18.83 2.09
C TYR A 113 1.99 -20.02 1.48
N GLN A 114 2.52 -20.94 2.29
CA GLN A 114 3.06 -22.21 1.79
C GLN A 114 2.01 -22.97 0.98
N GLN A 115 0.76 -23.04 1.46
CA GLN A 115 -0.33 -23.67 0.71
C GLN A 115 -0.59 -22.97 -0.63
N MET A 116 -0.57 -21.63 -0.69
CA MET A 116 -0.79 -20.89 -1.94
C MET A 116 0.35 -21.14 -2.94
N LEU A 117 1.61 -21.11 -2.46
CA LEU A 117 2.79 -21.42 -3.26
C LEU A 117 2.73 -22.85 -3.82
N ASP A 118 2.44 -23.84 -2.99
CA ASP A 118 2.33 -25.25 -3.39
C ASP A 118 1.24 -25.45 -4.45
N GLN A 119 0.07 -24.84 -4.25
CA GLN A 119 -1.04 -24.91 -5.20
C GLN A 119 -0.66 -24.26 -6.55
N PHE A 120 -0.01 -23.10 -6.51
CA PHE A 120 0.42 -22.41 -7.71
C PHE A 120 1.45 -23.23 -8.48
N CYS A 121 2.53 -23.66 -7.81
CA CYS A 121 3.58 -24.49 -8.38
C CYS A 121 3.05 -25.80 -8.99
N ALA A 122 2.09 -26.46 -8.32
CA ALA A 122 1.50 -27.70 -8.84
C ALA A 122 0.64 -27.50 -10.09
N SER A 123 0.13 -26.29 -10.32
CA SER A 123 -0.74 -25.95 -11.46
C SER A 123 -0.03 -25.19 -12.58
N SER A 124 1.13 -24.60 -12.30
CA SER A 124 1.92 -23.85 -13.26
C SER A 124 2.48 -24.74 -14.37
N SER A 125 2.47 -24.24 -15.60
CA SER A 125 3.16 -24.87 -16.73
C SER A 125 4.68 -24.64 -16.72
N ASP A 126 5.16 -23.71 -15.90
CA ASP A 126 6.57 -23.34 -15.76
C ASP A 126 6.92 -23.16 -14.27
N PRO A 127 6.88 -24.24 -13.47
CA PRO A 127 7.10 -24.16 -12.02
C PRO A 127 8.49 -23.62 -11.66
N GLU A 128 9.50 -23.88 -12.50
CA GLU A 128 10.89 -23.45 -12.26
C GLU A 128 11.05 -21.91 -12.29
N ASN A 129 10.12 -21.19 -12.92
CA ASN A 129 10.12 -19.73 -13.01
C ASN A 129 9.15 -19.05 -12.02
N VAL A 130 8.51 -19.83 -11.14
CA VAL A 130 7.72 -19.27 -10.04
C VAL A 130 8.67 -18.55 -9.10
N ARG A 131 8.33 -17.30 -8.77
CA ARG A 131 9.05 -16.48 -7.81
C ARG A 131 8.06 -15.74 -6.93
N PHE A 132 8.54 -15.24 -5.78
CA PHE A 132 7.72 -14.45 -4.89
C PHE A 132 8.54 -13.47 -4.04
N ASP A 133 7.85 -12.49 -3.45
CA ASP A 133 8.35 -11.60 -2.39
C ASP A 133 7.40 -11.62 -1.20
N LEU A 134 7.91 -11.19 -0.05
CA LEU A 134 7.13 -10.90 1.15
C LEU A 134 7.37 -9.46 1.58
N LEU A 135 6.32 -8.69 1.76
CA LEU A 135 6.42 -7.31 2.25
C LEU A 135 5.18 -6.96 3.08
N ASP A 136 5.39 -6.46 4.29
CA ASP A 136 4.33 -5.92 5.15
C ASP A 136 3.90 -4.54 4.63
N LEU A 137 2.69 -4.47 4.07
CA LEU A 137 2.20 -3.27 3.39
C LEU A 137 1.50 -2.27 4.32
N ASP A 138 0.98 -2.70 5.47
CA ASP A 138 0.25 -1.85 6.43
C ASP A 138 0.81 -1.85 7.86
N ASP A 139 2.04 -2.34 8.04
CA ASP A 139 2.81 -2.40 9.29
C ASP A 139 2.07 -3.17 10.40
N ASP A 140 1.29 -4.21 10.04
CA ASP A 140 0.54 -5.03 11.00
C ASP A 140 1.36 -6.19 11.60
N GLY A 141 2.57 -6.42 11.06
CA GLY A 141 3.49 -7.47 11.46
C GLY A 141 3.34 -8.77 10.67
N ILE A 142 2.40 -8.86 9.73
CA ILE A 142 2.17 -10.00 8.84
C ILE A 142 2.44 -9.55 7.40
N PRO A 143 3.48 -10.06 6.73
CA PRO A 143 3.79 -9.61 5.37
C PRO A 143 2.75 -10.11 4.36
N GLU A 144 2.42 -9.31 3.36
CA GLU A 144 1.72 -9.80 2.17
C GLU A 144 2.63 -10.62 1.26
N LEU A 145 2.07 -11.67 0.65
CA LEU A 145 2.72 -12.49 -0.35
C LEU A 145 2.48 -11.93 -1.75
N PHE A 146 3.56 -11.69 -2.49
CA PHE A 146 3.56 -11.28 -3.90
C PHE A 146 4.07 -12.44 -4.73
N LEU A 147 3.21 -13.05 -5.54
CA LEU A 147 3.52 -14.27 -6.28
C LEU A 147 3.53 -14.00 -7.79
N SER A 148 4.69 -14.15 -8.42
CA SER A 148 4.88 -13.96 -9.86
C SER A 148 4.39 -15.16 -10.67
N GLU A 149 3.59 -14.89 -11.70
CA GLU A 149 3.20 -15.91 -12.68
C GLU A 149 4.31 -16.29 -13.68
N GLY A 150 5.36 -15.48 -13.81
CA GLY A 150 6.51 -15.72 -14.69
C GLY A 150 7.13 -14.41 -15.22
N GLU A 151 7.99 -14.48 -16.23
CA GLU A 151 8.70 -13.31 -16.79
C GLU A 151 8.11 -12.78 -18.12
N TYR A 152 7.04 -13.39 -18.62
CA TYR A 152 6.45 -12.95 -19.89
C TYR A 152 5.68 -11.64 -19.70
N HIS A 153 5.51 -10.84 -20.77
CA HIS A 153 4.89 -9.51 -20.69
C HIS A 153 3.53 -9.48 -19.97
N LEU A 154 2.71 -10.51 -20.15
CA LEU A 154 1.39 -10.63 -19.52
C LEU A 154 1.42 -11.40 -18.19
N ALA A 155 2.59 -11.67 -17.63
CA ALA A 155 2.72 -12.30 -16.34
C ALA A 155 2.42 -11.26 -15.28
N HIS A 156 1.49 -11.57 -14.40
CA HIS A 156 1.06 -10.67 -13.34
C HIS A 156 1.61 -11.14 -11.99
N VAL A 157 1.39 -10.31 -10.97
CA VAL A 157 1.63 -10.64 -9.58
C VAL A 157 0.29 -10.92 -8.91
N LEU A 158 0.12 -12.15 -8.42
CA LEU A 158 -0.98 -12.52 -7.54
C LEU A 158 -0.59 -12.13 -6.12
N MET A 159 -1.47 -11.43 -5.40
CA MET A 159 -1.19 -11.03 -4.03
C MET A 159 -2.11 -11.73 -3.03
N TYR A 160 -1.56 -12.13 -1.90
CA TYR A 160 -2.29 -12.78 -0.81
C TYR A 160 -2.00 -12.09 0.51
N SER A 161 -3.04 -11.88 1.31
CA SER A 161 -2.95 -11.31 2.65
C SER A 161 -3.52 -12.28 3.68
N TYR A 162 -3.04 -12.18 4.91
CA TYR A 162 -3.55 -12.92 6.06
C TYR A 162 -3.84 -11.93 7.19
N PHE A 163 -5.11 -11.74 7.50
CA PHE A 163 -5.54 -10.81 8.54
C PHE A 163 -6.84 -11.31 9.19
N ASP A 164 -7.14 -10.85 10.42
CA ASP A 164 -8.30 -11.33 11.19
C ASP A 164 -8.38 -12.88 11.26
N ASP A 165 -7.23 -13.56 11.40
CA ASP A 165 -7.08 -15.03 11.39
C ASP A 165 -7.56 -15.71 10.09
N PHE A 166 -7.61 -14.98 8.96
CA PHE A 166 -8.11 -15.45 7.68
C PHE A 166 -7.23 -15.05 6.50
N GLY A 167 -6.79 -16.04 5.74
CA GLY A 167 -6.05 -15.84 4.49
C GLY A 167 -6.97 -15.61 3.29
N ARG A 168 -6.66 -14.61 2.46
CA ARG A 168 -7.36 -14.37 1.18
C ARG A 168 -6.43 -13.86 0.09
N GLN A 169 -6.83 -14.09 -1.15
CA GLN A 169 -6.26 -13.37 -2.29
C GLN A 169 -6.78 -11.93 -2.32
N ILE A 170 -5.90 -10.97 -2.59
CA ILE A 170 -6.27 -9.59 -2.89
C ILE A 170 -6.82 -9.57 -4.34
N GLU A 171 -8.06 -9.11 -4.49
CA GLU A 171 -8.73 -9.13 -5.79
C GLU A 171 -8.09 -8.14 -6.78
N GLY A 172 -7.68 -8.64 -7.94
CA GLY A 172 -7.19 -7.81 -9.04
C GLY A 172 -6.12 -8.53 -9.85
N ILE A 173 -5.60 -7.81 -10.83
CA ILE A 173 -4.47 -8.21 -11.65
C ILE A 173 -3.52 -7.02 -11.62
N TYR A 174 -2.28 -7.26 -11.19
CA TYR A 174 -1.33 -6.21 -10.92
C TYR A 174 0.00 -6.55 -11.55
N GLY A 175 0.69 -5.53 -12.03
CA GLY A 175 2.02 -5.69 -12.55
C GLY A 175 2.07 -6.33 -13.92
N SER A 176 3.28 -6.36 -14.44
CA SER A 176 3.64 -6.97 -15.72
C SER A 176 5.01 -7.59 -15.59
N TYR A 177 5.34 -8.55 -16.46
CA TYR A 177 6.62 -9.28 -16.37
C TYR A 177 6.86 -9.97 -15.01
N GLY A 178 5.77 -10.28 -14.28
CA GLY A 178 5.82 -10.90 -12.95
C GLY A 178 6.24 -9.96 -11.85
N GLU A 179 6.24 -8.65 -12.09
CA GLU A 179 6.65 -7.64 -11.11
C GLU A 179 5.60 -6.54 -10.96
N VAL A 180 5.47 -6.05 -9.73
CA VAL A 180 4.74 -4.82 -9.40
C VAL A 180 5.67 -3.90 -8.63
N LEU A 181 5.50 -2.58 -8.77
CA LEU A 181 6.36 -1.62 -8.09
C LEU A 181 5.78 -1.25 -6.72
N TYR A 182 6.64 -0.91 -5.78
CA TYR A 182 6.26 -0.38 -4.48
C TYR A 182 7.10 0.84 -4.09
N ASP A 183 6.43 1.94 -3.81
CA ASP A 183 7.05 3.16 -3.30
C ASP A 183 7.11 3.08 -1.77
N VAL A 184 8.28 2.71 -1.27
CA VAL A 184 8.58 2.54 0.16
C VAL A 184 8.38 3.83 0.94
N ASN A 185 8.62 4.99 0.32
CA ASN A 185 8.54 6.28 1.01
C ASN A 185 7.09 6.71 1.26
N ASN A 186 6.17 6.30 0.38
CA ASN A 186 4.76 6.68 0.47
C ASN A 186 3.83 5.52 0.84
N GLY A 187 4.33 4.28 0.89
CA GLY A 187 3.54 3.10 1.19
C GLY A 187 2.52 2.77 0.10
N LEU A 188 2.91 2.93 -1.16
CA LEU A 188 2.01 2.78 -2.31
C LEU A 188 2.46 1.67 -3.23
N LEU A 189 1.53 0.75 -3.53
CA LEU A 189 1.69 -0.21 -4.62
C LEU A 189 1.41 0.50 -5.95
N ILE A 190 2.28 0.31 -6.94
CA ILE A 190 2.23 1.02 -8.21
C ILE A 190 2.13 -0.01 -9.33
N ASP A 191 1.01 0.04 -10.03
CA ASP A 191 0.75 -0.75 -11.22
C ASP A 191 0.99 0.13 -12.45
N THR A 192 1.83 -0.33 -13.37
CA THR A 192 2.13 0.38 -14.62
C THR A 192 1.97 -0.55 -15.81
N ASP A 193 1.38 -0.02 -16.88
CA ASP A 193 1.35 -0.70 -18.18
C ASP A 193 1.82 0.28 -19.27
N MET A 194 2.58 -0.26 -20.22
CA MET A 194 2.98 0.47 -21.42
C MET A 194 2.79 -0.44 -22.62
N SER A 195 1.88 -0.07 -23.50
CA SER A 195 1.57 -0.86 -24.69
C SER A 195 1.30 0.04 -25.89
N GLN A 196 2.00 -0.23 -27.00
CA GLN A 196 1.81 0.47 -28.27
C GLN A 196 1.92 2.00 -28.17
N GLY A 197 2.76 2.51 -27.27
CA GLY A 197 2.95 3.94 -27.05
C GLY A 197 1.90 4.61 -26.16
N TYR A 198 0.98 3.84 -25.59
CA TYR A 198 0.13 4.26 -24.48
C TYR A 198 0.81 3.90 -23.17
N TYR A 199 0.74 4.82 -22.20
CA TYR A 199 1.18 4.61 -20.84
C TYR A 199 0.02 4.75 -19.88
N TYR A 200 -0.01 3.89 -18.87
CA TYR A 200 -0.98 3.91 -17.78
C TYR A 200 -0.28 3.60 -16.46
N ARG A 201 -0.71 4.29 -15.40
CA ARG A 201 -0.27 4.00 -14.04
C ARG A 201 -1.42 4.18 -13.06
N VAL A 202 -1.45 3.34 -12.02
CA VAL A 202 -2.29 3.50 -10.83
C VAL A 202 -1.46 3.30 -9.59
N ASP A 203 -1.62 4.20 -8.62
CA ASP A 203 -1.09 4.01 -7.28
C ASP A 203 -2.23 3.55 -6.37
N TYR A 204 -1.97 2.50 -5.59
CA TYR A 204 -2.90 1.92 -4.64
C TYR A 204 -2.36 2.07 -3.21
N GLN A 205 -3.24 2.47 -2.30
CA GLN A 205 -3.03 2.29 -0.88
C GLN A 205 -3.57 0.92 -0.48
N TYR A 206 -2.76 0.15 0.22
CA TYR A 206 -3.19 -1.07 0.88
C TYR A 206 -3.68 -0.79 2.30
N TYR A 207 -4.73 -1.50 2.71
CA TYR A 207 -5.13 -1.62 4.11
C TYR A 207 -5.99 -2.87 4.30
N HIS A 208 -5.59 -3.74 5.23
CA HIS A 208 -6.40 -4.86 5.73
C HIS A 208 -7.07 -5.70 4.62
N GLY A 209 -6.25 -6.16 3.69
CA GLY A 209 -6.61 -6.99 2.55
C GLY A 209 -7.18 -6.26 1.33
N GLU A 210 -7.33 -4.94 1.35
CA GLU A 210 -7.93 -4.17 0.25
C GLU A 210 -6.94 -3.17 -0.36
N LEU A 211 -6.90 -3.12 -1.70
CA LEU A 211 -6.19 -2.09 -2.45
C LEU A 211 -7.18 -1.03 -2.94
N THR A 212 -6.96 0.22 -2.52
CA THR A 212 -7.74 1.38 -2.96
C THR A 212 -6.91 2.27 -3.87
N ALA A 213 -7.36 2.48 -5.11
CA ALA A 213 -6.72 3.42 -6.02
C ALA A 213 -6.78 4.85 -5.45
N VAL A 214 -5.62 5.49 -5.29
CA VAL A 214 -5.48 6.86 -4.77
C VAL A 214 -4.96 7.84 -5.82
N PHE A 215 -4.41 7.32 -6.92
CA PHE A 215 -3.95 8.10 -8.05
C PHE A 215 -4.02 7.27 -9.32
N SER A 216 -4.32 7.89 -10.46
CA SER A 216 -4.07 7.30 -11.77
C SER A 216 -3.58 8.34 -12.76
N CYS A 217 -2.80 7.90 -13.73
CA CYS A 217 -2.42 8.72 -14.87
C CYS A 217 -2.36 7.90 -16.15
N SER A 218 -2.48 8.59 -17.27
CA SER A 218 -2.23 7.99 -18.59
C SER A 218 -1.83 9.04 -19.61
N ASP A 219 -1.10 8.59 -20.62
CA ASP A 219 -0.83 9.36 -21.82
C ASP A 219 -0.77 8.47 -23.06
N ASN A 220 -0.86 9.10 -24.23
CA ASN A 220 -0.74 8.44 -25.54
C ASN A 220 0.42 9.02 -26.35
N GLU A 221 1.39 9.70 -25.72
CA GLU A 221 2.42 10.45 -26.46
C GLU A 221 3.24 9.55 -27.37
N GLY A 222 3.55 8.33 -26.93
CA GLY A 222 4.26 7.34 -27.75
C GLY A 222 3.44 6.78 -28.91
N ALA A 223 2.12 6.97 -28.92
CA ALA A 223 1.20 6.42 -29.91
C ALA A 223 0.86 7.40 -31.05
N VAL A 224 1.16 8.69 -30.89
CA VAL A 224 0.83 9.74 -31.88
C VAL A 224 2.03 10.59 -32.25
N GLU A 225 2.22 10.85 -33.55
CA GLU A 225 3.29 11.74 -34.02
C GLU A 225 2.94 13.22 -33.80
N ASN A 226 1.66 13.56 -33.89
CA ASN A 226 1.16 14.93 -33.84
C ASN A 226 0.97 15.39 -32.39
N GLU A 227 1.66 16.47 -31.99
CA GLU A 227 1.56 17.04 -30.64
C GLU A 227 0.14 17.48 -30.25
N PHE A 228 -0.67 17.89 -31.23
CA PHE A 228 -2.06 18.31 -31.00
C PHE A 228 -3.02 17.13 -30.75
N GLU A 229 -2.57 15.90 -30.99
CA GLU A 229 -3.33 14.66 -30.74
C GLU A 229 -2.91 13.97 -29.43
N ARG A 230 -1.88 14.51 -28.76
CA ARG A 230 -1.43 14.00 -27.47
C ARG A 230 -2.45 14.31 -26.39
N GLN A 231 -2.67 13.35 -25.53
CA GLN A 231 -3.61 13.38 -24.43
C GLN A 231 -2.89 12.96 -23.17
N TYR A 232 -3.09 13.73 -22.11
CA TYR A 232 -2.56 13.48 -20.79
C TYR A 232 -3.72 13.51 -19.80
N MET A 233 -3.79 12.51 -18.94
CA MET A 233 -4.86 12.37 -17.95
C MET A 233 -4.28 12.15 -16.56
N LEU A 234 -4.87 12.82 -15.57
CA LEU A 234 -4.63 12.59 -14.15
C LEU A 234 -5.98 12.33 -13.49
N ASN A 235 -6.12 11.21 -12.77
CA ASN A 235 -7.35 10.79 -12.08
C ASN A 235 -8.60 10.80 -12.98
N GLY A 236 -8.44 10.49 -14.27
CA GLY A 236 -9.53 10.51 -15.24
C GLY A 236 -9.88 11.90 -15.80
N GLU A 237 -9.17 12.95 -15.40
CA GLU A 237 -9.34 14.31 -15.93
C GLU A 237 -8.23 14.65 -16.93
N SER A 238 -8.60 15.27 -18.05
CA SER A 238 -7.62 15.74 -19.04
C SER A 238 -6.89 16.98 -18.53
N VAL A 239 -5.55 16.96 -18.65
CA VAL A 239 -4.67 18.04 -18.22
C VAL A 239 -3.69 18.43 -19.34
N SER A 240 -2.95 19.53 -19.17
CA SER A 240 -1.85 19.87 -20.07
C SER A 240 -0.61 19.00 -19.82
N ALA A 241 0.28 18.91 -20.81
CA ALA A 241 1.57 18.22 -20.68
C ALA A 241 2.38 18.72 -19.49
N ASP A 242 2.48 20.06 -19.30
CA ASP A 242 3.22 20.65 -18.17
C ASP A 242 2.69 20.20 -16.81
N VAL A 243 1.35 20.11 -16.66
CA VAL A 243 0.72 19.66 -15.41
C VAL A 243 0.95 18.17 -15.20
N TYR A 244 0.86 17.38 -16.27
CA TYR A 244 1.13 15.94 -16.23
C TYR A 244 2.56 15.65 -15.78
N TYR A 245 3.57 16.22 -16.46
CA TYR A 245 4.97 15.97 -16.13
C TYR A 245 5.37 16.51 -14.76
N ALA A 246 4.85 17.68 -14.36
CA ALA A 246 5.09 18.17 -12.99
C ALA A 246 4.55 17.22 -11.92
N GLU A 247 3.41 16.56 -12.16
CA GLU A 247 2.86 15.57 -11.23
C GLU A 247 3.65 14.25 -11.28
N MET A 248 4.12 13.82 -12.46
CA MET A 248 4.98 12.65 -12.60
C MET A 248 6.33 12.83 -11.89
N ASP A 249 6.98 13.99 -12.04
CA ASP A 249 8.23 14.32 -11.35
C ASP A 249 8.02 14.35 -9.82
N ARG A 250 6.88 14.88 -9.36
CA ARG A 250 6.52 14.91 -7.94
C ARG A 250 6.27 13.51 -7.38
N ARG A 251 5.86 12.55 -8.22
CA ARG A 251 5.60 11.14 -7.89
C ARG A 251 6.64 10.22 -8.51
N SER A 252 7.90 10.68 -8.57
CA SER A 252 9.00 9.92 -9.16
C SER A 252 9.06 8.51 -8.55
N LEU A 253 9.44 7.55 -9.40
CA LEU A 253 9.59 6.15 -9.03
C LEU A 253 11.05 5.76 -8.82
N ASP A 254 11.97 6.74 -8.72
CA ASP A 254 13.41 6.50 -8.61
C ASP A 254 13.79 5.62 -7.42
N ASP A 255 13.01 5.69 -6.33
CA ASP A 255 13.21 4.91 -5.11
C ASP A 255 12.23 3.73 -4.97
N ALA A 256 11.43 3.45 -6.00
CA ALA A 256 10.50 2.32 -5.97
C ALA A 256 11.26 0.99 -6.11
N ILE A 257 10.80 -0.03 -5.40
CA ILE A 257 11.31 -1.40 -5.50
C ILE A 257 10.36 -2.25 -6.34
N ALA A 258 10.88 -3.27 -7.01
CA ALA A 258 10.06 -4.28 -7.68
C ALA A 258 9.79 -5.45 -6.71
N LEU A 259 8.57 -5.95 -6.71
CA LEU A 259 8.11 -7.09 -5.91
C LEU A 259 7.55 -8.19 -6.79
N GLY A 260 7.76 -9.44 -6.40
CA GLY A 260 7.20 -10.66 -6.99
C GLY A 260 8.26 -11.64 -7.49
N ARG A 261 9.54 -11.28 -7.50
CA ARG A 261 10.62 -12.06 -8.13
C ARG A 261 11.84 -12.39 -7.26
N GLU A 262 11.89 -11.98 -5.99
CA GLU A 262 13.07 -12.12 -5.12
C GLU A 262 13.39 -13.59 -4.80
N PHE A 263 12.40 -14.36 -4.34
CA PHE A 263 12.61 -15.72 -3.81
C PHE A 263 12.08 -16.81 -4.75
N SER A 264 12.77 -17.95 -4.76
CA SER A 264 12.29 -19.19 -5.40
C SER A 264 11.66 -20.12 -4.35
N PRO A 265 10.46 -20.69 -4.61
CA PRO A 265 9.86 -21.70 -3.72
C PRO A 265 10.73 -22.96 -3.55
N TYR A 266 11.71 -23.18 -4.43
CA TYR A 266 12.59 -24.35 -4.42
C TYR A 266 13.97 -24.09 -3.76
N GLY A 267 14.21 -22.89 -3.23
CA GLY A 267 15.50 -22.46 -2.69
C GLY A 267 16.38 -21.73 -3.71
N GLU A 268 17.51 -21.16 -3.25
CA GLU A 268 18.45 -20.40 -4.10
C GLU A 268 19.06 -21.27 -5.21
N GLU A 269 19.08 -20.74 -6.44
CA GLU A 269 20.03 -21.11 -7.50
C GLU A 269 21.11 -20.04 -7.66
#